data_AF-A0A5P2DVI7-F1
#
_entry.id   AF-A0A5P2DVI7-F1
#
_cell.length_a   1.000
_cell.length_b   1.000
_cell.length_c   1.000
_cell.angle_alpha   90.00
_cell.angle_beta   90.00
_cell.angle_gamma   90.00
#
_symmetry.space_group_name_H-M   'P 1'
#
loop_
_entity.id
_entity.type
_entity.pdbx_description
1 polymer ?
#
loop_
_entity_poly.entity_id
_entity_poly.type
_entity_poly.pdbx_seq_one_letter_code
_entity_poly.pdbx_strand_id
1 'polypeptide(L)'
;MLMTTHEEADVHAAMVAADADCWDGGQPRTFSALLDYWGEQVAGVEEGYAWCLDDFDYEIWCRTVLARVWPLLPPDVRSARQPRLDELDERFRAATIEWPDRGGEERWWLWRFPRLLFVEAGDSYDGGWPAGWLRMPFPKPDAVRVVV
;
A
#
# COMPACT_ATOMS: atom_id res chain seq x y z
N MET A 1 -18.60 9.55 9.19
CA MET A 1 -19.00 9.27 10.58
C MET A 1 -17.84 9.67 11.49
N LEU A 2 -18.07 10.60 12.41
CA LEU A 2 -17.09 10.96 13.44
C LEU A 2 -17.08 9.86 14.51
N MET A 3 -15.90 9.49 15.00
CA MET A 3 -15.77 8.51 16.08
C MET A 3 -16.12 9.15 17.42
N THR A 4 -16.63 8.37 18.36
CA THR A 4 -16.77 8.78 19.75
C THR A 4 -15.40 8.82 20.43
N THR A 5 -15.27 9.60 21.50
CA THR A 5 -14.01 9.68 22.27
C THR A 5 -13.55 8.33 22.85
N HIS A 6 -14.49 7.42 23.14
CA HIS A 6 -14.16 6.08 23.61
C HIS A 6 -13.55 5.23 22.48
N GLU A 7 -14.15 5.27 21.29
CA GLU A 7 -13.62 4.58 20.11
C GLU A 7 -12.25 5.15 19.71
N GLU A 8 -12.03 6.45 19.85
CA GLU A 8 -10.72 7.09 19.61
C GLU A 8 -9.64 6.58 20.57
N ALA A 9 -9.97 6.43 21.86
CA ALA A 9 -9.05 5.89 22.86
C ALA A 9 -8.72 4.42 22.60
N ASP A 10 -9.72 3.60 22.25
CA ASP A 10 -9.50 2.18 21.96
C ASP A 10 -8.69 1.98 20.67
N VAL A 11 -8.94 2.80 19.65
CA VAL A 11 -8.12 2.80 18.43
C VAL A 11 -6.69 3.22 18.74
N HIS A 12 -6.49 4.25 19.57
CA HIS A 12 -5.14 4.63 19.99
C HIS A 12 -4.44 3.50 20.75
N ALA A 13 -5.13 2.82 21.67
CA ALA A 13 -4.57 1.67 22.39
C ALA A 13 -4.19 0.53 21.43
N ALA A 14 -5.00 0.26 20.40
CA ALA A 14 -4.68 -0.72 19.36
C ALA A 14 -3.44 -0.31 18.54
N MET A 15 -3.28 0.99 18.22
CA MET A 15 -2.10 1.52 17.54
C MET A 15 -0.83 1.33 18.38
N VAL A 16 -0.88 1.65 19.67
CA VAL A 16 0.25 1.45 20.62
C VAL A 16 0.60 -0.03 20.73
N ALA A 17 -0.41 -0.90 20.90
CA ALA A 17 -0.20 -2.34 21.04
C ALA A 17 0.41 -2.98 19.78
N ALA A 18 0.19 -2.40 18.61
CA ALA A 18 0.77 -2.84 17.34
C ALA A 18 2.17 -2.26 17.05
N ASP A 19 2.73 -1.43 17.95
CA ASP A 19 3.94 -0.65 17.72
C ASP A 19 3.82 0.18 16.43
N ALA A 20 2.65 0.83 16.28
CA ALA A 20 2.23 1.57 15.10
C ALA A 20 1.95 3.05 15.40
N ASP A 21 2.06 3.46 16.67
CA ASP A 21 1.86 4.82 17.15
C ASP A 21 3.07 5.73 16.85
N CYS A 22 4.22 5.14 16.53
CA CYS A 22 5.43 5.85 16.12
C CYS A 22 6.04 5.23 14.85
N TRP A 23 6.29 6.07 13.85
CA TRP A 23 7.16 5.73 12.72
C TRP A 23 8.54 6.38 12.92
N ASP A 24 9.56 5.87 12.22
CA ASP A 24 10.99 6.31 12.17
C ASP A 24 11.20 7.76 11.65
N GLY A 25 10.15 8.58 11.67
CA GLY A 25 10.16 10.02 11.40
C GLY A 25 9.46 10.86 12.46
N GLY A 26 9.08 10.28 13.61
CA GLY A 26 8.67 11.00 14.82
C GLY A 26 7.26 11.61 14.85
N GLN A 27 6.42 11.39 13.82
CA GLN A 27 5.04 11.87 13.79
C GLN A 27 4.06 10.74 14.14
N PRO A 28 3.24 10.90 15.20
CA PRO A 28 2.17 9.95 15.49
C PRO A 28 1.16 9.92 14.34
N ARG A 29 0.93 8.75 13.75
CA ARG A 29 -0.12 8.56 12.74
C ARG A 29 -1.35 7.98 13.44
N THR A 30 -2.50 8.60 13.25
CA THR A 30 -3.78 8.00 13.64
C THR A 30 -4.12 6.86 12.68
N PHE A 31 -4.97 5.93 13.11
CA PHE A 31 -5.47 4.88 12.23
C PHE A 31 -6.16 5.45 10.97
N SER A 32 -6.96 6.51 11.11
CA SER A 32 -7.58 7.20 9.98
C SER A 32 -6.53 7.75 9.02
N ALA A 33 -5.44 8.36 9.52
CA ALA A 33 -4.37 8.86 8.68
C ALA A 33 -3.63 7.75 7.93
N LEU A 34 -3.49 6.55 8.50
CA LEU A 34 -2.94 5.39 7.79
C LEU A 34 -3.87 4.91 6.67
N LEU A 35 -5.18 4.91 6.92
CA LEU A 35 -6.17 4.53 5.92
C LEU A 35 -6.29 5.55 4.78
N ASP A 36 -6.19 6.85 5.10
CA ASP A 36 -6.14 7.94 4.13
C ASP A 36 -4.86 7.84 3.29
N TYR A 37 -3.70 7.64 3.94
CA TYR A 37 -2.43 7.45 3.26
C TYR A 37 -2.43 6.22 2.36
N TRP A 38 -3.04 5.10 2.79
CA TRP A 38 -3.23 3.95 1.92
C TRP A 38 -4.05 4.32 0.67
N GLY A 39 -5.12 5.10 0.84
CA GLY A 39 -5.90 5.63 -0.28
C GLY A 39 -5.10 6.49 -1.26
N GLU A 40 -4.19 7.34 -0.76
CA GLU A 40 -3.28 8.13 -1.58
C GLU A 40 -2.32 7.23 -2.40
N GLN A 41 -1.76 6.18 -1.77
CA GLN A 41 -0.90 5.24 -2.48
C GLN A 41 -1.65 4.46 -3.55
N VAL A 42 -2.87 4.00 -3.25
CA VAL A 42 -3.71 3.31 -4.24
C VAL A 42 -4.02 4.22 -5.43
N ALA A 43 -4.37 5.49 -5.19
CA ALA A 43 -4.61 6.45 -6.27
C ALA A 43 -3.35 6.68 -7.12
N GLY A 44 -2.17 6.87 -6.51
CA GLY A 44 -0.92 7.02 -7.24
C GLY A 44 -0.57 5.81 -8.11
N VAL A 45 -0.85 4.60 -7.63
CA VAL A 45 -0.64 3.36 -8.41
C VAL A 45 -1.65 3.22 -9.55
N GLU A 46 -2.89 3.67 -9.38
CA GLU A 46 -3.92 3.70 -10.43
C GLU A 46 -3.59 4.70 -11.54
N GLU A 47 -3.07 5.88 -11.17
CA GLU A 47 -2.72 6.96 -12.11
C GLU A 47 -1.42 6.68 -12.89
N GLY A 48 -0.54 5.87 -12.33
CA GLY A 48 0.75 5.50 -12.91
C GLY A 48 1.87 5.78 -11.95
N TYR A 49 2.55 4.72 -11.52
CA TYR A 49 3.58 4.82 -10.50
C TYR A 49 4.88 5.38 -11.06
N ALA A 50 5.33 6.52 -10.54
CA ALA A 50 6.46 7.27 -11.10
C ALA A 50 7.82 6.98 -10.45
N TRP A 51 7.85 6.25 -9.33
CA TRP A 51 9.07 6.05 -8.54
C TRP A 51 9.69 4.67 -8.74
N CYS A 52 10.77 4.37 -8.01
CA CYS A 52 11.50 3.12 -8.14
C CYS A 52 10.92 2.00 -7.26
N LEU A 53 11.43 0.78 -7.44
CA LEU A 53 11.03 -0.38 -6.65
C LEU A 53 11.22 -0.18 -5.13
N ASP A 54 12.31 0.46 -4.70
CA ASP A 54 12.55 0.68 -3.26
C ASP A 54 11.56 1.69 -2.67
N ASP A 55 11.19 2.71 -3.43
CA ASP A 55 10.17 3.68 -3.04
C ASP A 55 8.80 3.00 -2.93
N PHE A 56 8.49 2.09 -3.85
CA PHE A 56 7.22 1.37 -3.85
C PHE A 56 7.07 0.50 -2.60
N ASP A 57 8.10 -0.29 -2.28
CA ASP A 57 8.14 -1.11 -1.07
C ASP A 57 8.01 -0.25 0.19
N TYR A 58 8.67 0.91 0.19
CA TYR A 58 8.57 1.88 1.27
C TYR A 58 7.16 2.46 1.38
N GLU A 59 6.48 2.81 0.29
CA GLU A 59 5.17 3.48 0.32
C GLU A 59 4.02 2.55 0.72
N ILE A 60 4.04 1.29 0.28
CA ILE A 60 3.01 0.30 0.65
C ILE A 60 3.15 -0.21 2.08
N TRP A 61 4.19 0.20 2.82
CA TRP A 61 4.41 -0.16 4.23
C TRP A 61 3.17 0.09 5.10
N CYS A 62 2.41 1.15 4.80
CA CYS A 62 1.24 1.57 5.54
C CYS A 62 0.18 0.46 5.59
N ARG A 63 0.06 -0.34 4.52
CA ARG A 63 -0.84 -1.48 4.47
C ARG A 63 -0.41 -2.60 5.41
N THR A 64 0.89 -2.77 5.62
CA THR A 64 1.46 -3.68 6.63
C THR A 64 1.17 -3.21 8.04
N VAL A 65 1.16 -1.91 8.29
CA VAL A 65 0.75 -1.35 9.60
C VAL A 65 -0.74 -1.60 9.82
N LEU A 66 -1.58 -1.25 8.84
CA LEU A 66 -3.01 -1.49 8.91
C LEU A 66 -3.30 -2.95 9.23
N ALA A 67 -2.61 -3.90 8.59
CA ALA A 67 -2.76 -5.33 8.86
C ALA A 67 -2.41 -5.74 10.30
N ARG A 68 -1.39 -5.12 10.91
CA ARG A 68 -1.00 -5.38 12.30
C ARG A 68 -2.02 -4.81 13.31
N VAL A 69 -2.54 -3.62 13.03
CA VAL A 69 -3.51 -2.93 13.90
C VAL A 69 -4.91 -3.57 13.78
N TRP A 70 -5.31 -3.98 12.58
CA TRP A 70 -6.66 -4.48 12.28
C TRP A 70 -7.23 -5.52 13.26
N PRO A 71 -6.50 -6.59 13.65
CA PRO A 71 -7.01 -7.58 14.59
C PRO A 71 -7.19 -7.05 16.02
N LEU A 72 -6.56 -5.91 16.37
CA LEU A 72 -6.61 -5.30 17.70
C LEU A 72 -7.72 -4.24 17.82
N LEU A 73 -8.35 -3.85 16.71
CA LEU A 73 -9.43 -2.87 16.71
C LEU A 73 -10.68 -3.41 17.41
N PRO A 74 -11.45 -2.54 18.10
CA PRO A 74 -12.79 -2.88 18.56
C PRO A 74 -13.65 -3.41 17.40
N PRO A 75 -14.50 -4.44 17.63
CA PRO A 75 -15.32 -5.04 16.57
C PRO A 75 -16.19 -4.03 15.81
N ASP A 76 -16.75 -3.04 16.49
CA ASP A 76 -17.62 -2.02 15.88
C ASP A 76 -16.82 -1.07 14.98
N VAL A 77 -15.65 -0.62 15.45
CA VAL A 77 -14.73 0.20 14.65
C VAL A 77 -14.28 -0.58 13.41
N ARG A 78 -13.86 -1.83 13.59
CA ARG A 78 -13.44 -2.69 12.47
C ARG A 78 -14.57 -2.84 11.46
N SER A 79 -15.80 -3.12 11.91
CA SER A 79 -16.97 -3.27 11.04
C SER A 79 -17.29 -1.97 10.28
N ALA A 80 -17.19 -0.82 10.94
CA ALA A 80 -17.41 0.49 10.33
C ALA A 80 -16.34 0.86 9.28
N ARG A 81 -15.13 0.32 9.41
CA ARG A 81 -13.98 0.64 8.52
C ARG A 81 -13.74 -0.41 7.44
N GLN A 82 -14.25 -1.63 7.60
CA GLN A 82 -14.07 -2.75 6.68
C GLN A 82 -14.45 -2.40 5.23
N PRO A 83 -15.61 -1.79 4.92
CA PRO A 83 -15.97 -1.50 3.53
C PRO A 83 -14.96 -0.58 2.83
N ARG A 84 -14.39 0.39 3.56
CA ARG A 84 -13.38 1.30 3.00
C ARG A 84 -12.05 0.58 2.77
N LEU A 85 -11.62 -0.28 3.68
CA LEU A 85 -10.39 -1.05 3.47
C LEU A 85 -10.55 -2.01 2.30
N ASP A 86 -11.68 -2.70 2.20
CA ASP A 86 -11.99 -3.64 1.11
C ASP A 86 -11.97 -2.94 -0.24
N GLU A 87 -12.60 -1.77 -0.36
CA GLU A 87 -12.59 -0.97 -1.59
C GLU A 87 -11.17 -0.59 -2.02
N LEU A 88 -10.34 -0.13 -1.07
CA LEU A 88 -8.94 0.23 -1.34
C LEU A 88 -8.11 -0.99 -1.76
N ASP A 89 -8.30 -2.12 -1.09
CA ASP A 89 -7.62 -3.37 -1.38
C ASP A 89 -8.02 -3.92 -2.76
N GLU A 90 -9.29 -3.85 -3.14
CA GLU A 90 -9.79 -4.24 -4.46
C GLU A 90 -9.18 -3.37 -5.57
N ARG A 91 -9.19 -2.05 -5.37
CA ARG A 91 -8.58 -1.08 -6.29
C ARG A 91 -7.10 -1.32 -6.47
N PHE A 92 -6.36 -1.51 -5.37
CA PHE A 92 -4.94 -1.83 -5.42
C PHE A 92 -4.69 -3.14 -6.18
N ARG A 93 -5.48 -4.19 -5.93
CA ARG A 93 -5.37 -5.46 -6.67
C ARG A 93 -5.62 -5.29 -8.16
N ALA A 94 -6.57 -4.45 -8.57
CA ALA A 94 -6.88 -4.17 -9.96
C ALA A 94 -5.76 -3.38 -10.68
N ALA A 95 -5.13 -2.45 -9.95
CA ALA A 95 -4.07 -1.57 -10.44
C ALA A 95 -2.67 -2.22 -10.43
N THR A 96 -2.54 -3.40 -9.81
CA THR A 96 -1.26 -4.12 -9.67
C THR A 96 -1.34 -5.51 -10.25
N ILE A 97 -0.20 -6.10 -10.57
CA ILE A 97 -0.09 -7.52 -10.93
C ILE A 97 0.67 -8.28 -9.87
N GLU A 98 0.38 -9.58 -9.80
CA GLU A 98 1.06 -10.50 -8.89
C GLU A 98 2.48 -10.77 -9.34
N TRP A 99 3.34 -10.91 -8.34
CA TRP A 99 4.69 -11.39 -8.49
C TRP A 99 4.69 -12.83 -9.05
N PRO A 100 5.40 -13.11 -10.16
CA PRO A 100 5.45 -14.46 -10.71
C PRO A 100 5.96 -15.48 -9.68
N ASP A 101 5.24 -16.58 -9.50
CA ASP A 101 5.58 -17.66 -8.56
C ASP A 101 5.61 -17.24 -7.07
N ARG A 102 5.12 -16.04 -6.72
CA ARG A 102 4.88 -15.63 -5.34
C ARG A 102 3.43 -15.23 -5.18
N GLY A 103 2.68 -16.06 -4.46
CA GLY A 103 1.26 -15.87 -4.19
C GLY A 103 0.88 -16.39 -2.81
N GLY A 104 -0.19 -15.84 -2.26
CA GLY A 104 -0.74 -16.17 -0.95
C GLY A 104 -1.61 -15.04 -0.40
N GLU A 105 -2.50 -15.38 0.53
CA GLU A 105 -3.39 -14.38 1.16
C GLU A 105 -2.69 -13.59 2.26
N GLU A 106 -1.66 -14.16 2.89
CA GLU A 106 -0.90 -13.45 3.91
C GLU A 106 -0.01 -12.39 3.28
N ARG A 107 -0.21 -11.13 3.70
CA ARG A 107 0.56 -9.97 3.22
C ARG A 107 0.64 -9.87 1.69
N TRP A 108 -0.45 -10.26 1.04
CA TRP A 108 -0.58 -10.35 -0.41
C TRP A 108 -0.13 -9.07 -1.14
N TRP A 109 -0.27 -7.89 -0.53
CA TRP A 109 0.12 -6.61 -1.12
C TRP A 109 1.63 -6.49 -1.36
N LEU A 110 2.47 -7.19 -0.60
CA LEU A 110 3.93 -7.22 -0.78
C LEU A 110 4.36 -8.05 -2.00
N TRP A 111 3.47 -8.88 -2.53
CA TRP A 111 3.73 -9.73 -3.69
C TRP A 111 3.06 -9.17 -4.94
N ARG A 112 2.95 -7.85 -5.02
CA ARG A 112 2.36 -7.15 -6.16
C ARG A 112 3.19 -5.96 -6.55
N PHE A 113 3.04 -5.52 -7.78
CA PHE A 113 3.71 -4.33 -8.30
C PHE A 113 2.81 -3.64 -9.34
N PRO A 114 3.00 -2.32 -9.59
CA PRO A 114 2.12 -1.53 -10.43
C PRO A 114 2.00 -2.06 -11.86
N ARG A 115 0.79 -2.00 -12.41
CA ARG A 115 0.54 -2.28 -13.84
C ARG A 115 0.93 -1.13 -14.74
N LEU A 116 0.99 0.08 -14.20
CA LEU A 116 1.28 1.30 -14.93
C LEU A 116 2.50 1.96 -14.27
N LEU A 117 3.58 2.08 -15.03
CA LEU A 117 4.79 2.78 -14.61
C LEU A 117 4.92 4.06 -15.42
N PHE A 118 4.96 5.19 -14.72
CA PHE A 118 5.27 6.48 -15.31
C PHE A 118 6.78 6.70 -15.27
N VAL A 119 7.35 7.22 -16.35
CA VAL A 119 8.78 7.44 -16.50
C VAL A 119 9.02 8.76 -17.21
N GLU A 120 10.11 9.44 -16.88
CA GLU A 120 10.38 10.72 -17.52
C GLU A 120 10.85 10.53 -18.96
N ALA A 121 10.54 11.50 -19.81
CA ALA A 121 10.97 11.48 -21.21
C ALA A 121 12.51 11.47 -21.30
N GLY A 122 13.07 10.39 -21.88
CA GLY A 122 14.51 10.21 -22.02
C GLY A 122 15.12 9.19 -21.07
N ASP A 123 14.32 8.60 -20.17
CA ASP A 123 14.77 7.49 -19.32
C ASP A 123 15.17 6.26 -20.16
N SER A 124 16.20 5.57 -19.68
CA SER A 124 16.70 4.35 -20.31
C SER A 124 15.89 3.13 -19.90
N TYR A 125 15.80 2.18 -20.83
CA TYR A 125 15.13 0.89 -20.61
C TYR A 125 16.12 -0.23 -20.93
N ASP A 126 16.19 -1.22 -20.05
CA ASP A 126 16.90 -2.47 -20.30
C ASP A 126 16.02 -3.64 -19.86
N GLY A 127 16.02 -4.72 -20.64
CA GLY A 127 15.14 -5.88 -20.39
C GLY A 127 13.63 -5.56 -20.37
N GLY A 128 13.23 -4.40 -20.90
CA GLY A 128 11.85 -3.92 -20.91
C GLY A 128 11.40 -3.18 -19.65
N TRP A 129 12.23 -3.09 -18.61
CA TRP A 129 11.96 -2.32 -17.39
C TRP A 129 12.59 -0.92 -17.46
N PRO A 130 11.97 0.10 -16.84
CA PRO A 130 12.64 1.38 -16.61
C PRO A 130 13.71 1.30 -15.52
N ALA A 131 14.62 2.27 -15.50
CA ALA A 131 15.81 2.28 -14.64
C ALA A 131 15.53 1.94 -13.17
N GLY A 132 14.49 2.53 -12.57
CA GLY A 132 14.09 2.27 -11.18
C GLY A 132 13.60 0.85 -10.87
N TRP A 133 13.37 0.04 -11.91
CA TRP A 133 12.78 -1.30 -11.86
C TRP A 133 13.70 -2.39 -12.41
N LEU A 134 14.92 -2.05 -12.84
CA LEU A 134 15.88 -3.02 -13.42
C LEU A 134 16.28 -4.15 -12.47
N ARG A 135 16.08 -3.98 -11.16
CA ARG A 135 16.35 -5.01 -10.14
C ARG A 135 15.27 -6.10 -10.07
N MET A 136 14.20 -6.00 -10.85
CA MET A 136 13.18 -7.05 -10.92
C MET A 136 13.82 -8.38 -11.37
N PRO A 137 13.62 -9.48 -10.62
CA PRO A 137 14.31 -10.74 -10.90
C PRO A 137 13.66 -11.57 -12.03
N PHE A 138 12.75 -10.96 -12.80
CA PHE A 138 12.03 -11.59 -13.90
C PHE A 138 11.79 -10.59 -15.04
N PRO A 139 11.60 -11.09 -16.28
CA PRO A 139 11.27 -10.23 -17.42
C PRO A 139 9.98 -9.45 -17.20
N LYS A 140 9.89 -8.20 -17.68
CA LYS A 140 8.68 -7.39 -17.52
C LYS A 140 7.46 -8.09 -18.11
N PRO A 141 6.39 -8.34 -17.32
CA PRO A 141 5.16 -8.92 -17.86
C PRO A 141 4.49 -7.99 -18.88
N ASP A 142 3.80 -8.58 -19.86
CA ASP A 142 3.06 -7.84 -20.89
C ASP A 142 1.93 -6.98 -20.30
N ALA A 143 1.39 -7.40 -19.15
CA ALA A 143 0.37 -6.67 -18.44
C ALA A 143 0.87 -5.34 -17.82
N VAL A 144 2.20 -5.14 -17.71
CA VAL A 144 2.80 -3.88 -17.27
C VAL A 144 2.99 -2.95 -18.46
N ARG A 145 2.40 -1.77 -18.36
CA ARG A 145 2.52 -0.68 -19.31
C ARG A 145 3.46 0.37 -18.74
N VAL A 146 4.32 0.87 -19.61
CA VAL A 146 5.18 2.02 -19.32
C VAL A 146 4.60 3.20 -20.10
N VAL A 147 4.38 4.31 -19.41
CA VAL A 147 3.86 5.56 -19.99
C VAL A 147 4.83 6.70 -19.75
N VAL A 148 4.97 7.56 -20.76
CA VAL A 148 5.81 8.77 -20.78
C VAL A 148 4.90 9.99 -20.77
#